data_AF-A0A9D4KLV8-F1
#
_entry.id   AF-A0A9D4KLV8-F1
#
_cell.length_a   1.000
_cell.length_b   1.000
_cell.length_c   1.000
_cell.angle_alpha   90.00
_cell.angle_beta   90.00
_cell.angle_gamma   90.00
#
_symmetry.space_group_name_H-M   'P 1'
#
loop_
_entity.id
_entity.type
_entity.pdbx_description
1 polymer ?
#
loop_
_entity_poly.entity_id
_entity_poly.type
_entity_poly.pdbx_seq_one_letter_code
_entity_poly.pdbx_strand_id
1 'polypeptide(L)' 'MGNTSCELQDLPNRLYERARAYVIEVSMGKSKIVVNSKTNTSEDFYMNDEKLEEVTNLKYVSVTMSKDGTSAAAV' A
#
# COMPACT_ATOMS: atom_id res chain seq x y z
N MET A 1 -0.20 -14.29 5.19
CA MET A 1 0.34 -12.94 4.89
C MET A 1 1.70 -13.17 4.27
N GLY A 2 1.97 -12.60 3.08
CA GLY A 2 3.22 -12.85 2.36
C GLY A 2 4.41 -12.58 3.25
N ASN A 3 5.30 -13.56 3.37
CA ASN A 3 6.34 -13.60 4.39
C ASN A 3 7.71 -13.18 3.81
N THR A 4 7.73 -12.69 2.57
CA THR A 4 8.92 -12.19 1.88
C THR A 4 8.59 -10.91 1.11
N SER A 5 9.57 -10.01 0.97
CA SER A 5 9.45 -8.75 0.22
C SER A 5 8.98 -8.96 -1.22
N CYS A 6 9.37 -10.06 -1.87
CA CYS A 6 8.88 -10.45 -3.19
C CYS A 6 7.36 -10.75 -3.22
N GLU A 7 6.83 -11.46 -2.22
CA GLU A 7 5.40 -11.75 -2.15
C GLU A 7 4.57 -10.50 -1.84
N LEU A 8 5.14 -9.54 -1.11
CA LEU A 8 4.49 -8.27 -0.84
C LEU A 8 4.44 -7.37 -2.08
N GLN A 9 5.46 -7.44 -2.95
CA GLN A 9 5.51 -6.75 -4.24
C GLN A 9 4.58 -7.37 -5.31
N ASP A 10 4.25 -8.67 -5.19
CA ASP A 10 3.32 -9.36 -6.10
C ASP A 10 1.90 -8.79 -6.04
N LEU A 11 1.45 -8.38 -4.85
CA LEU A 11 0.08 -7.91 -4.64
C LEU A 11 -0.23 -6.60 -5.41
N PRO A 12 0.58 -5.52 -5.31
CA PRO A 12 0.41 -4.32 -6.13
C PRO A 12 0.43 -4.62 -7.63
N ASN A 13 1.34 -5.48 -8.08
CA ASN A 13 1.46 -5.82 -9.51
C ASN A 13 0.21 -6.53 -10.03
N ARG A 14 -0.29 -7.54 -9.30
CA ARG A 14 -1.52 -8.25 -9.66
C ARG A 14 -2.74 -7.35 -9.60
N LEU A 15 -2.82 -6.44 -8.64
CA LEU A 15 -3.90 -5.45 -8.58
C LEU A 15 -3.90 -4.58 -9.84
N TYR A 16 -2.72 -4.08 -10.24
CA TYR A 16 -2.57 -3.27 -11.44
C TYR A 16 -2.95 -4.03 -12.72
N GLU A 17 -2.47 -5.26 -12.88
CA GLU A 17 -2.83 -6.11 -14.02
C GLU A 17 -4.33 -6.37 -14.11
N ARG A 18 -4.98 -6.65 -12.97
CA ARG A 18 -6.43 -6.86 -12.92
C ARG A 18 -7.20 -5.58 -13.21
N ALA A 19 -6.77 -4.44 -12.67
CA ALA A 19 -7.40 -3.14 -12.97
C ALA A 19 -7.34 -2.86 -14.48
N ARG A 20 -6.17 -3.05 -15.11
CA ARG A 20 -6.02 -2.92 -16.57
C ARG A 20 -6.93 -3.84 -17.36
N ALA A 21 -7.08 -5.10 -16.95
CA ALA A 21 -7.96 -6.06 -17.63
C ALA A 21 -9.44 -5.61 -17.63
N TYR A 22 -9.86 -4.82 -16.64
CA TYR A 22 -11.20 -4.25 -16.54
C TYR A 22 -11.28 -2.79 -17.03
N VAL A 23 -10.23 -2.24 -17.65
CA VAL A 23 -10.16 -0.84 -18.10
C VAL A 23 -10.35 0.15 -16.92
N ILE A 24 -9.87 -0.23 -15.74
CA ILE A 24 -9.84 0.61 -14.54
C ILE A 24 -8.48 1.27 -14.44
N GLU A 25 -8.46 2.59 -14.34
CA GLU A 25 -7.25 3.37 -14.12
C GLU A 25 -6.92 3.45 -12.63
N VAL A 26 -5.67 3.13 -12.29
CA VAL A 26 -5.15 3.26 -10.92
C VAL A 26 -4.38 4.58 -10.83
N SER A 27 -4.85 5.48 -9.98
CA SER A 27 -4.19 6.77 -9.76
C SER A 27 -2.96 6.61 -8.86
N MET A 28 -1.77 6.54 -9.45
CA MET A 28 -0.50 6.39 -8.74
C MET A 28 -0.28 7.43 -7.62
N GLY A 29 -0.61 8.71 -7.85
CA GLY A 29 -0.48 9.75 -6.82
C GLY A 29 -1.45 9.63 -5.62
N LYS A 30 -2.45 8.75 -5.69
CA LYS A 30 -3.38 8.45 -4.59
C LYS A 30 -3.11 7.08 -3.96
N SER A 31 -2.41 6.20 -4.66
CA SER A 31 -1.99 4.90 -4.17
C SER A 31 -0.80 5.07 -3.24
N LYS A 32 -0.97 4.63 -1.99
CA LYS A 32 0.05 4.75 -0.93
C LYS A 32 0.16 3.44 -0.19
N ILE A 33 1.28 3.21 0.47
CA ILE A 33 1.50 2.03 1.30
C ILE A 33 1.80 2.39 2.75
N VAL A 34 1.33 1.57 3.68
CA VAL A 34 1.72 1.62 5.09
C VAL A 34 2.37 0.29 5.43
N VAL A 35 3.64 0.36 5.84
CA VAL A 35 4.36 -0.80 6.35
C VAL A 35 4.12 -0.88 7.85
N ASN A 36 3.25 -1.79 8.28
CA ASN A 36 3.02 -2.03 9.71
C ASN A 36 4.24 -2.75 10.30
N SER A 37 5.11 -1.99 10.94
CA SER A 37 6.36 -2.49 11.52
C SER A 37 6.73 -1.71 12.78
N LYS A 38 7.12 -2.43 13.83
CA LYS A 38 7.67 -1.86 15.07
C LYS A 38 9.12 -1.41 14.90
N THR A 39 9.78 -1.82 13.81
CA THR A 39 11.12 -1.41 13.44
C THR A 39 11.05 -0.42 12.27
N ASN A 40 12.05 0.46 12.16
CA ASN A 40 12.20 1.36 11.01
C ASN A 40 12.71 0.58 9.79
N THR A 41 11.89 -0.33 9.29
CA THR A 41 12.03 -0.95 7.98
C THR A 41 11.34 -0.05 6.97
N SER A 42 12.06 0.38 5.93
CA SER A 42 11.48 0.96 4.73
C SER A 42 11.70 -0.04 3.61
N GLU A 43 10.64 -0.34 2.89
CA GLU A 43 10.66 -1.23 1.73
C GLU A 43 10.15 -0.44 0.52
N ASP A 44 10.87 -0.57 -0.59
CA ASP A 44 10.47 0.07 -1.83
C ASP A 44 9.43 -0.79 -2.52
N PHE A 45 8.19 -0.30 -2.55
CA PHE A 45 7.10 -0.90 -3.29
C PHE A 45 6.89 -0.19 -4.60
N TYR A 46 6.68 -0.96 -5.66
CA TYR A 46 6.44 -0.46 -7.00
C TYR A 46 5.07 -0.88 -7.50
N MET A 47 4.48 -0.12 -8.41
CA MET A 47 3.28 -0.49 -9.14
C MET A 47 3.37 0.19 -10.49
N ASN A 48 3.29 -0.58 -11.59
CA ASN A 48 3.52 -0.05 -12.93
C ASN A 48 4.88 0.69 -13.07
N ASP A 49 5.96 0.08 -12.56
CA ASP A 49 7.32 0.65 -12.53
C ASP A 49 7.47 1.99 -11.76
N GLU A 50 6.40 2.49 -11.15
CA GLU A 50 6.40 3.69 -10.32
C GLU A 50 6.46 3.31 -8.83
N LYS A 51 7.31 3.99 -8.08
CA LYS A 51 7.45 3.77 -6.63
C LYS A 51 6.24 4.34 -5.88
N LEU A 52 5.61 3.52 -5.05
CA LEU A 52 4.53 3.92 -4.16
C LEU A 52 5.08 4.74 -2.98
N GLU A 53 4.33 5.77 -2.59
CA GLU A 53 4.64 6.57 -1.41
C GLU A 53 4.37 5.78 -0.13
N GLU A 54 5.41 5.56 0.69
CA GLU A 54 5.27 5.03 2.05
C GLU A 54 4.80 6.14 2.99
N VAL A 55 3.66 5.93 3.66
CA VAL A 55 3.11 6.88 4.63
C VAL A 55 3.03 6.26 6.03
N THR A 56 3.10 7.12 7.05
CA THR A 56 2.95 6.71 8.45
C THR A 56 1.49 6.48 8.83
N ASN A 57 0.56 7.18 8.19
CA ASN A 57 -0.87 7.11 8.45
C ASN A 57 -1.63 7.01 7.12
N LEU A 58 -2.52 6.03 7.01
CA LEU A 58 -3.43 5.86 5.87
C LEU A 58 -4.86 6.06 6.32
N LYS A 59 -5.52 7.08 5.78
CA LYS A 59 -6.96 7.26 5.93
C LYS A 59 -7.67 6.40 4.90
N TYR A 60 -8.41 5.41 5.37
CA TYR A 60 -9.29 4.59 4.57
C TYR A 60 -10.73 4.79 5.03
N VAL A 61 -11.50 5.52 4.24
CA VAL A 61 -12.89 5.92 4.53
C VAL A 61 -12.97 6.68 5.87
N SER A 62 -13.42 6.01 6.93
CA SER A 62 -13.59 6.57 8.28
C SER A 62 -12.61 5.99 9.30
N VAL A 63 -11.58 5.28 8.84
CA VAL A 63 -10.56 4.69 9.71
C VAL A 63 -9.20 5.22 9.30
N THR A 64 -8.39 5.58 10.28
CA THR A 64 -6.97 5.86 10.07
C THR A 64 -6.18 4.65 10.56
N MET A 65 -5.34 4.09 9.71
CA MET A 65 -4.39 3.03 10.04
C MET A 65 -2.99 3.63 10.19
N SER A 66 -2.34 3.34 11.31
CA SER A 66 -1.03 3.88 11.64
C SER A 66 0.06 2.81 11.50
N LYS A 67 1.30 3.25 11.29
CA LYS A 67 2.50 2.38 11.17
C LYS A 67 2.69 1.41 12.34
N ASP A 68 2.30 1.81 13.54
CA ASP A 68 2.37 1.00 14.77
C ASP A 68 1.27 -0.08 14.87
N GLY A 69 0.41 -0.18 13.85
CA GLY A 69 -0.66 -1.16 13.78
C GLY A 69 -1.92 -0.77 14.55
N THR A 70 -1.97 0.45 15.12
CA THR A 70 -3.19 1.00 15.71
C THR A 70 -4.15 1.49 14.63
N SER A 71 -5.43 1.43 14.96
CA SER A 71 -6.49 2.02 14.14
C SER A 71 -7.34 2.94 15.00
N ALA A 72 -7.70 4.10 14.44
CA ALA A 72 -8.57 5.06 15.08
C ALA A 72 -9.71 5.45 14.13
N ALA A 73 -10.89 5.74 14.68
CA ALA A 73 -11.94 6.40 13.92
C ALA A 73 -11.40 7.75 13.42
N ALA A 74 -11.50 8.01 12.12
CA ALA A 74 -11.15 9.29 11.54
C ALA A 74 -12.21 10.32 11.97
N VAL A 75 -11.80 11.33 12.74
CA VAL A 75 -12.60 12.52 13.05
C VAL A 75 -12.70 13.42 11.81
#